data_AF-A0AAN9W4A5-F1
#
_entry.id   AF-A0AAN9W4A5-F1
#
_cell.length_a   1.000
_cell.length_b   1.000
_cell.length_c   1.000
_cell.angle_alpha   90.00
_cell.angle_beta   90.00
_cell.angle_gamma   90.00
#
_symmetry.space_group_name_H-M   'P 1'
#
loop_
_entity.id
_entity.type
_entity.pdbx_description
1 polymer ?
#
loop_
_entity_poly.entity_id
_entity_poly.type
_entity_poly.pdbx_seq_one_letter_code
_entity_poly.pdbx_strand_id
1 'polypeptide(L)'
;MTSRRWFHPNVSGLDAEVLLMERGFDGSFLARHSRSNPGDFTLSVRRNGEVTHIKIQNTGDFYDLYGGEKFATLSELVQFYMETQGQLREKNGEVIELRFPLNCADPTTERWFHGHLSGKEAETLLEKGKNGSFLVRESQTSPGDYVLSVRTDDRVTHVMIRCKDNCYDVGGGDKFDSLSELIEYYKRNPMVETSGTVVHLKQPFNATRINASVINSRVRELQKENGQSTGKAGFWEEFESLQQQECKHLFSRKEGQKTENRNKNRYKNILPFDHTRVKLKDIDKNVAGSEYINANYIKPEEELMGDGPSKYYIATQGCLPSTTADFWSMVWQENTRVIVMTTKEIERGKNKCVRYWPEEGQSKEYGAVKVHSLAESSNADYTLREFLVVKEGEDEERKVFHYHFQAWPDHGVPSDPGCVLNFLHDVNVRQDSIPHAGPILVHCSAGIGRTGTFIVIDMILDQIKRQGLDCEIDIQRTIQMVRSQRSGMVQTEAQYKFVYLAVQHYIETVSQRMQAEQKSLQIGREYTNIRYSSEVGGAGSVPDPGRGMTLSLSRSTTSLPTTPNTAVCRDNKRPSRAASDAHLPRPPDDIPKQIYENIPLKERKLSTNSCSTALPPNFAPPPPPPPRKT
;
A
#
# COMPACT_ATOMS: atom_id res chain seq x y z
N MET A 1 -0.89 -17.22 9.85
CA MET A 1 -1.12 -15.79 10.21
C MET A 1 -0.32 -15.40 11.44
N THR A 2 0.46 -14.32 11.38
CA THR A 2 1.31 -13.85 12.50
C THR A 2 0.64 -12.83 13.42
N SER A 3 -0.56 -12.35 13.10
CA SER A 3 -1.30 -11.36 13.91
C SER A 3 -2.72 -11.86 14.24
N ARG A 4 -3.07 -11.89 15.54
CA ARG A 4 -4.40 -12.26 16.07
C ARG A 4 -5.36 -11.06 16.17
N ARG A 5 -5.10 -9.95 15.46
CA ARG A 5 -5.88 -8.72 15.57
C ARG A 5 -7.35 -8.85 15.19
N TRP A 6 -7.76 -9.90 14.47
CA TRP A 6 -9.18 -10.24 14.23
C TRP A 6 -9.90 -10.72 15.49
N PHE A 7 -9.20 -10.90 16.61
CA PHE A 7 -9.78 -11.24 17.90
C PHE A 7 -10.09 -9.98 18.72
N HIS A 8 -11.34 -9.81 19.10
CA HIS A 8 -11.84 -8.67 19.88
C HIS A 8 -12.26 -9.16 21.27
N PRO A 9 -11.42 -8.99 22.30
CA PRO A 9 -11.66 -9.60 23.61
C PRO A 9 -12.89 -9.02 24.32
N ASN A 10 -13.16 -7.72 24.16
CA ASN A 10 -14.16 -7.00 24.96
C ASN A 10 -15.45 -6.62 24.19
N VAL A 11 -15.57 -7.07 22.94
CA VAL A 11 -16.70 -6.72 22.05
C VAL A 11 -17.89 -7.64 22.30
N SER A 12 -19.10 -7.07 22.45
CA SER A 12 -20.35 -7.85 22.57
C SER A 12 -20.85 -8.36 21.22
N GLY A 13 -21.93 -9.17 21.22
CA GLY A 13 -22.60 -9.54 19.96
C GLY A 13 -23.12 -8.33 19.21
N LEU A 14 -23.82 -7.44 19.91
CA LEU A 14 -24.38 -6.21 19.35
C LEU A 14 -23.28 -5.27 18.84
N ASP A 15 -22.21 -5.09 19.61
CA ASP A 15 -21.08 -4.24 19.19
C ASP A 15 -20.35 -4.84 17.98
N ALA A 16 -20.25 -6.17 17.91
CA ALA A 16 -19.70 -6.85 16.73
C ALA A 16 -20.56 -6.64 15.49
N GLU A 17 -21.89 -6.67 15.63
CA GLU A 17 -22.81 -6.34 14.53
C GLU A 17 -22.57 -4.91 14.05
N VAL A 18 -22.55 -3.93 14.96
CA VAL A 18 -22.29 -2.53 14.62
C VAL A 18 -20.94 -2.37 13.93
N LEU A 19 -19.86 -2.94 14.49
CA LEU A 19 -18.52 -2.86 13.91
C LEU A 19 -18.46 -3.46 12.51
N LEU A 20 -19.04 -4.65 12.33
CA LEU A 20 -19.06 -5.31 11.03
C LEU A 20 -19.93 -4.54 10.02
N MET A 21 -21.03 -3.94 10.46
CA MET A 21 -21.92 -3.14 9.61
C MET A 21 -21.31 -1.80 9.19
N GLU A 22 -20.60 -1.13 10.09
CA GLU A 22 -20.01 0.19 9.85
C GLU A 22 -18.67 0.11 9.13
N ARG A 23 -17.82 -0.86 9.49
CA ARG A 23 -16.43 -0.95 9.02
C ARG A 23 -16.15 -2.16 8.14
N GLY A 24 -16.92 -3.23 8.27
CA GLY A 24 -16.75 -4.44 7.48
C GLY A 24 -17.50 -4.39 6.14
N PHE A 25 -17.31 -5.42 5.34
CA PHE A 25 -18.02 -5.71 4.09
C PHE A 25 -18.50 -7.17 4.11
N ASP A 26 -19.27 -7.61 3.12
CA ASP A 26 -19.64 -9.03 3.02
C ASP A 26 -18.37 -9.90 2.92
N GLY A 27 -18.31 -10.97 3.73
CA GLY A 27 -17.13 -11.80 3.97
C GLY A 27 -16.19 -11.26 5.06
N SER A 28 -16.49 -10.10 5.67
CA SER A 28 -15.73 -9.61 6.83
C SER A 28 -16.08 -10.37 8.09
N PHE A 29 -15.09 -10.62 8.94
CA PHE A 29 -15.31 -11.39 10.15
C PHE A 29 -14.45 -10.92 11.32
N LEU A 30 -14.90 -11.21 12.54
CA LEU A 30 -14.11 -11.08 13.76
C LEU A 30 -14.45 -12.20 14.73
N ALA A 31 -13.50 -12.58 15.58
CA ALA A 31 -13.74 -13.50 16.68
C ALA A 31 -13.76 -12.75 18.01
N ARG A 32 -14.57 -13.20 18.96
CA ARG A 32 -14.72 -12.58 20.29
C ARG A 32 -15.03 -13.63 21.35
N HIS A 33 -14.94 -13.27 22.62
CA HIS A 33 -15.45 -14.11 23.70
C HIS A 33 -16.98 -14.25 23.62
N SER A 34 -17.49 -15.42 24.02
CA SER A 34 -18.92 -15.65 24.16
C SER A 34 -19.42 -15.05 25.48
N ARG A 35 -20.40 -14.13 25.40
CA ARG A 35 -21.06 -13.59 26.60
C ARG A 35 -22.13 -14.52 27.16
N SER A 36 -22.76 -15.34 26.32
CA SER A 36 -23.79 -16.29 26.75
C SER A 36 -23.20 -17.51 27.44
N ASN A 37 -22.00 -17.95 27.02
CA ASN A 37 -21.32 -19.12 27.57
C ASN A 37 -19.86 -18.78 27.91
N PRO A 38 -19.55 -18.43 29.19
CA PRO A 38 -18.20 -18.16 29.63
C PRO A 38 -17.24 -19.33 29.32
N GLY A 39 -16.08 -19.02 28.72
CA GLY A 39 -15.09 -20.01 28.28
C GLY A 39 -15.17 -20.36 26.78
N ASP A 40 -16.33 -20.17 26.15
CA ASP A 40 -16.52 -20.33 24.70
C ASP A 40 -16.21 -19.03 23.92
N PHE A 41 -16.12 -19.15 22.61
CA PHE A 41 -15.88 -18.05 21.68
C PHE A 41 -17.02 -17.90 20.67
N THR A 42 -17.05 -16.78 19.96
CA THR A 42 -18.01 -16.54 18.87
C THR A 42 -17.29 -15.92 17.68
N LEU A 43 -17.48 -16.50 16.51
CA LEU A 43 -17.07 -15.94 15.22
C LEU A 43 -18.26 -15.17 14.63
N SER A 44 -18.11 -13.86 14.47
CA SER A 44 -19.12 -12.99 13.89
C SER A 44 -18.72 -12.69 12.45
N VAL A 45 -19.60 -12.95 11.50
CA VAL A 45 -19.31 -12.84 10.05
C VAL A 45 -20.40 -12.01 9.39
N ARG A 46 -20.01 -10.98 8.65
CA ARG A 46 -20.92 -10.21 7.80
C ARG A 46 -21.11 -10.92 6.47
N ARG A 47 -22.36 -11.12 6.07
CA ARG A 47 -22.72 -11.70 4.77
C ARG A 47 -24.11 -11.24 4.39
N ASN A 48 -24.32 -11.02 3.09
CA ASN A 48 -25.61 -10.58 2.57
C ASN A 48 -26.15 -9.32 3.28
N GLY A 49 -25.28 -8.41 3.73
CA GLY A 49 -25.70 -7.23 4.48
C GLY A 49 -26.22 -7.50 5.89
N GLU A 50 -26.14 -8.73 6.39
CA GLU A 50 -26.49 -9.16 7.75
C GLU A 50 -25.25 -9.72 8.47
N VAL A 51 -25.31 -9.83 9.79
CA VAL A 51 -24.24 -10.43 10.59
C VAL A 51 -24.72 -11.73 11.20
N THR A 52 -23.95 -12.79 11.02
CA THR A 52 -24.21 -14.12 11.57
C THR A 52 -23.19 -14.43 12.65
N HIS A 53 -23.65 -15.00 13.77
CA HIS A 53 -22.80 -15.40 14.89
C HIS A 53 -22.70 -16.91 14.97
N ILE A 54 -21.47 -17.42 14.90
CA ILE A 54 -21.16 -18.84 14.89
C ILE A 54 -20.43 -19.17 16.19
N LYS A 55 -20.98 -20.09 16.96
CA LYS A 55 -20.42 -20.47 18.26
C LYS A 55 -19.19 -21.36 18.07
N ILE A 56 -18.12 -21.03 18.78
CA ILE A 56 -16.91 -21.85 18.87
C ILE A 56 -16.83 -22.40 20.29
N GLN A 57 -16.90 -23.72 20.44
CA GLN A 57 -16.74 -24.38 21.72
C GLN A 57 -15.26 -24.56 22.04
N ASN A 58 -14.90 -24.32 23.30
CA ASN A 58 -13.58 -24.64 23.82
C ASN A 58 -13.74 -25.63 25.00
N THR A 59 -13.33 -26.88 24.79
CA THR A 59 -13.43 -27.93 25.82
C THR A 59 -12.22 -27.97 26.76
N GLY A 60 -11.19 -27.16 26.51
CA GLY A 60 -9.87 -27.23 27.15
C GLY A 60 -8.87 -28.08 26.37
N ASP A 61 -9.34 -28.98 25.49
CA ASP A 61 -8.50 -29.86 24.66
C ASP A 61 -8.42 -29.40 23.19
N PHE A 62 -9.50 -28.80 22.67
CA PHE A 62 -9.59 -28.34 21.28
C PHE A 62 -10.70 -27.29 21.09
N TYR A 63 -10.65 -26.61 19.94
CA TYR A 63 -11.64 -25.66 19.45
C TYR A 63 -12.48 -26.30 18.34
N ASP A 64 -13.81 -26.21 18.43
CA ASP A 64 -14.76 -26.80 17.47
C ASP A 64 -15.87 -25.80 17.10
N LEU A 65 -16.17 -25.70 15.80
CA LEU A 65 -17.34 -25.02 15.23
C LEU A 65 -18.51 -26.01 15.09
N TYR A 66 -19.22 -26.25 16.19
CA TYR A 66 -20.51 -26.97 16.25
C TYR A 66 -20.64 -28.18 15.31
N GLY A 67 -19.68 -29.11 15.36
CA GLY A 67 -19.70 -30.36 14.58
C GLY A 67 -18.87 -30.32 13.29
N GLY A 68 -17.95 -29.36 13.19
CA GLY A 68 -16.97 -29.22 12.11
C GLY A 68 -15.64 -29.90 12.43
N GLU A 69 -14.55 -29.39 11.85
CA GLU A 69 -13.20 -29.83 12.18
C GLU A 69 -12.74 -29.28 13.54
N LYS A 70 -11.79 -29.97 14.18
CA LYS A 70 -11.26 -29.64 15.51
C LYS A 70 -9.85 -29.06 15.38
N PHE A 71 -9.57 -27.99 16.10
CA PHE A 71 -8.31 -27.25 16.02
C PHE A 71 -7.63 -27.11 17.38
N ALA A 72 -6.30 -27.04 17.42
CA ALA A 72 -5.57 -26.86 18.67
C ALA A 72 -5.58 -25.40 19.13
N THR A 73 -5.66 -24.44 18.19
CA THR A 73 -5.80 -23.02 18.51
C THR A 73 -6.88 -22.33 17.69
N LEU A 74 -7.46 -21.25 18.24
CA LEU A 74 -8.40 -20.38 17.52
C LEU A 74 -7.78 -19.80 16.23
N SER A 75 -6.46 -19.61 16.19
CA SER A 75 -5.77 -19.11 15.00
C SER A 75 -5.68 -20.12 13.87
N GLU A 76 -5.42 -21.38 14.19
CA GLU A 76 -5.46 -22.47 13.21
C GLU A 76 -6.86 -22.63 12.62
N LEU A 77 -7.89 -22.55 13.47
CA LEU A 77 -9.29 -22.58 13.04
C LEU A 77 -9.61 -21.48 12.04
N VAL A 78 -9.28 -20.22 12.37
CA VAL A 78 -9.53 -19.09 11.47
C VAL A 78 -8.73 -19.21 10.18
N GLN A 79 -7.45 -19.59 10.27
CA GLN A 79 -6.60 -19.75 9.10
C GLN A 79 -7.12 -20.83 8.15
N PHE A 80 -7.51 -21.99 8.68
CA PHE A 80 -8.07 -23.07 7.90
C PHE A 80 -9.29 -22.61 7.07
N TYR A 81 -10.27 -21.95 7.70
CA TYR A 81 -11.48 -21.51 6.99
C TYR A 81 -11.28 -20.28 6.10
N MET A 82 -10.19 -19.53 6.27
CA MET A 82 -9.78 -18.51 5.29
C MET A 82 -9.14 -19.12 4.05
N GLU A 83 -8.38 -20.21 4.19
CA GLU A 83 -7.70 -20.89 3.08
C GLU A 83 -8.63 -21.88 2.33
N THR A 84 -9.61 -22.46 3.03
CA THR A 84 -10.56 -23.46 2.51
C THR A 84 -11.97 -22.90 2.28
N GLN A 85 -12.08 -21.91 1.40
CA GLN A 85 -13.37 -21.30 1.06
C GLN A 85 -14.40 -22.36 0.61
N GLY A 86 -15.64 -22.29 1.12
CA GLY A 86 -16.71 -23.23 0.77
C GLY A 86 -16.99 -24.35 1.80
N GLN A 87 -16.14 -24.51 2.83
CA GLN A 87 -16.31 -25.54 3.85
C GLN A 87 -17.12 -25.09 5.07
N LEU A 88 -17.04 -23.83 5.47
CA LEU A 88 -17.84 -23.30 6.58
C LEU A 88 -19.28 -23.10 6.08
N ARG A 89 -20.25 -23.76 6.73
CA ARG A 89 -21.65 -23.76 6.30
C ARG A 89 -22.60 -23.57 7.46
N GLU A 90 -23.73 -22.96 7.17
CA GLU A 90 -24.87 -22.90 8.09
C GLU A 90 -25.69 -24.19 8.09
N LYS A 91 -26.60 -24.31 9.06
CA LYS A 91 -27.58 -25.41 9.15
C LYS A 91 -28.50 -25.52 7.94
N ASN A 92 -28.73 -24.42 7.22
CA ASN A 92 -29.50 -24.38 5.97
C ASN A 92 -28.68 -24.78 4.73
N GLY A 93 -27.37 -25.04 4.88
CA GLY A 93 -26.45 -25.41 3.81
C GLY A 93 -25.75 -24.26 3.10
N GLU A 94 -26.09 -23.00 3.41
CA GLU A 94 -25.43 -21.83 2.84
C GLU A 94 -23.96 -21.74 3.28
N VAL A 95 -23.11 -21.34 2.34
CA VAL A 95 -21.67 -21.17 2.58
C VAL A 95 -21.42 -19.86 3.32
N ILE A 96 -20.54 -19.90 4.30
CA ILE A 96 -20.01 -18.73 5.01
C ILE A 96 -18.56 -18.57 4.60
N GLU A 97 -18.21 -17.41 4.06
CA GLU A 97 -16.86 -17.12 3.59
C GLU A 97 -16.14 -16.20 4.57
N LEU A 98 -14.96 -16.59 5.01
CA LEU A 98 -14.07 -15.75 5.80
C LEU A 98 -13.05 -15.13 4.86
N ARG A 99 -13.30 -13.89 4.44
CA ARG A 99 -12.45 -13.20 3.45
C ARG A 99 -11.61 -12.09 4.08
N PHE A 100 -12.24 -11.26 4.90
CA PHE A 100 -11.62 -10.01 5.38
C PHE A 100 -11.62 -9.98 6.92
N PRO A 101 -10.48 -10.24 7.59
CA PRO A 101 -10.41 -10.12 9.05
C PRO A 101 -10.62 -8.65 9.46
N LEU A 102 -11.71 -8.36 10.17
CA LEU A 102 -11.95 -7.04 10.75
C LEU A 102 -11.08 -6.89 12.00
N ASN A 103 -10.01 -6.12 11.89
CA ASN A 103 -9.07 -5.98 12.99
C ASN A 103 -9.60 -5.09 14.12
N CYS A 104 -9.30 -5.51 15.35
CA CYS A 104 -9.53 -4.73 16.56
C CYS A 104 -8.81 -3.39 16.41
N ALA A 105 -9.55 -2.31 16.65
CA ALA A 105 -8.96 -0.98 16.60
C ALA A 105 -7.91 -0.89 17.71
N ASP A 106 -6.78 -0.24 17.42
CA ASP A 106 -5.81 0.04 18.45
C ASP A 106 -6.50 0.83 19.58
N PRO A 107 -6.24 0.51 20.86
CA PRO A 107 -6.84 1.19 22.02
C PRO A 107 -6.46 2.67 22.10
N THR A 108 -5.51 3.11 21.28
CA THR A 108 -5.08 4.49 21.17
C THR A 108 -4.51 4.75 19.77
N THR A 109 -4.51 6.02 19.37
CA THR A 109 -3.84 6.47 18.13
C THR A 109 -2.40 6.92 18.36
N GLU A 110 -1.94 6.87 19.61
CA GLU A 110 -0.63 7.39 20.01
C GLU A 110 0.54 6.56 19.45
N ARG A 111 1.55 7.23 18.90
CA ARG A 111 2.77 6.62 18.34
C ARG A 111 3.55 5.69 19.28
N TRP A 112 3.45 5.83 20.60
CA TRP A 112 4.16 4.92 21.52
C TRP A 112 3.51 3.55 21.66
N PHE A 113 2.34 3.32 21.06
CA PHE A 113 1.67 2.03 21.02
C PHE A 113 2.13 1.20 19.82
N HIS A 114 2.63 0.00 20.08
CA HIS A 114 3.18 -0.93 19.07
C HIS A 114 2.23 -2.08 18.73
N GLY A 115 1.07 -2.18 19.38
CA GLY A 115 0.14 -3.29 19.21
C GLY A 115 0.79 -4.64 19.51
N HIS A 116 0.68 -5.57 18.59
CA HIS A 116 1.24 -6.92 18.74
C HIS A 116 2.77 -6.92 18.61
N LEU A 117 3.46 -6.87 19.74
CA LEU A 117 4.92 -6.90 19.85
C LEU A 117 5.32 -7.81 21.01
N SER A 118 6.25 -8.73 20.78
CA SER A 118 6.75 -9.60 21.85
C SER A 118 7.65 -8.83 22.84
N GLY A 119 7.83 -9.39 24.04
CA GLY A 119 8.77 -8.83 25.02
C GLY A 119 10.20 -8.72 24.47
N LYS A 120 10.66 -9.77 23.79
CA LYS A 120 12.00 -9.82 23.18
C LYS A 120 12.20 -8.82 22.04
N GLU A 121 11.18 -8.62 21.20
CA GLU A 121 11.22 -7.59 20.16
C GLU A 121 11.22 -6.18 20.78
N ALA A 122 10.43 -5.97 21.83
CA ALA A 122 10.42 -4.71 22.58
C ALA A 122 11.79 -4.39 23.21
N GLU A 123 12.45 -5.40 23.78
CA GLU A 123 13.83 -5.29 24.28
C GLU A 123 14.78 -4.84 23.16
N THR A 124 14.78 -5.55 22.03
CA THR A 124 15.62 -5.26 20.86
C THR A 124 15.40 -3.85 20.30
N LEU A 125 14.15 -3.36 20.33
CA LEU A 125 13.82 -1.99 19.91
C LEU A 125 14.34 -0.97 20.94
N LEU A 126 14.06 -1.18 22.22
CA LEU A 126 14.42 -0.26 23.29
C LEU A 126 15.94 -0.19 23.55
N GLU A 127 16.70 -1.23 23.22
CA GLU A 127 18.17 -1.21 23.18
C GLU A 127 18.73 -0.10 22.26
N LYS A 128 17.94 0.37 21.29
CA LYS A 128 18.31 1.51 20.43
C LYS A 128 17.85 2.86 21.00
N GLY A 129 16.97 2.84 22.01
CA GLY A 129 16.43 4.02 22.69
C GLY A 129 17.43 4.68 23.65
N LYS A 130 17.01 5.74 24.35
CA LYS A 130 17.78 6.34 25.45
C LYS A 130 17.21 5.86 26.78
N ASN A 131 17.92 6.07 27.89
CA ASN A 131 17.33 5.80 29.21
C ASN A 131 16.01 6.58 29.39
N GLY A 132 14.98 5.90 29.88
CA GLY A 132 13.61 6.39 29.97
C GLY A 132 12.82 6.35 28.66
N SER A 133 13.35 5.70 27.61
CA SER A 133 12.57 5.39 26.40
C SER A 133 11.53 4.32 26.72
N PHE A 134 10.29 4.51 26.29
CA PHE A 134 9.20 3.58 26.59
C PHE A 134 8.33 3.27 25.38
N LEU A 135 7.68 2.11 25.39
CA LEU A 135 6.62 1.74 24.45
C LEU A 135 5.55 0.92 25.16
N VAL A 136 4.35 0.88 24.60
CA VAL A 136 3.26 0.00 25.06
C VAL A 136 2.92 -1.01 23.98
N ARG A 137 2.68 -2.25 24.39
CA ARG A 137 2.37 -3.39 23.52
C ARG A 137 1.27 -4.25 24.12
N GLU A 138 0.65 -5.10 23.32
CA GLU A 138 -0.26 -6.13 23.80
C GLU A 138 0.47 -7.18 24.67
N SER A 139 -0.23 -7.70 25.67
CA SER A 139 0.26 -8.83 26.47
C SER A 139 0.08 -10.13 25.70
N GLN A 140 1.18 -10.87 25.51
CA GLN A 140 1.14 -12.20 24.88
C GLN A 140 0.68 -13.29 25.85
N THR A 141 0.87 -13.08 27.15
CA THR A 141 0.51 -14.05 28.20
C THR A 141 -0.92 -13.88 28.69
N SER A 142 -1.48 -12.68 28.57
CA SER A 142 -2.80 -12.33 29.11
C SER A 142 -3.59 -11.55 28.05
N PRO A 143 -4.33 -12.24 27.15
CA PRO A 143 -5.09 -11.58 26.10
C PRO A 143 -6.06 -10.52 26.64
N GLY A 144 -6.04 -9.32 26.05
CA GLY A 144 -6.83 -8.17 26.49
C GLY A 144 -6.08 -7.20 27.43
N ASP A 145 -4.99 -7.67 28.06
CA ASP A 145 -4.08 -6.84 28.83
C ASP A 145 -2.94 -6.29 27.95
N TYR A 146 -2.19 -5.33 28.49
CA TYR A 146 -1.10 -4.64 27.82
C TYR A 146 0.17 -4.68 28.66
N VAL A 147 1.30 -4.29 28.08
CA VAL A 147 2.59 -4.21 28.76
C VAL A 147 3.27 -2.89 28.41
N LEU A 148 3.61 -2.10 29.42
CA LEU A 148 4.50 -0.95 29.31
C LEU A 148 5.94 -1.41 29.43
N SER A 149 6.69 -1.31 28.34
CA SER A 149 8.11 -1.68 28.29
C SER A 149 8.96 -0.41 28.34
N VAL A 150 9.89 -0.32 29.28
CA VAL A 150 10.67 0.89 29.56
C VAL A 150 12.13 0.55 29.65
N ARG A 151 12.98 1.27 28.91
CA ARG A 151 14.42 1.21 29.07
C ARG A 151 14.83 1.92 30.36
N THR A 152 15.42 1.17 31.27
CA THR A 152 15.96 1.63 32.54
C THR A 152 17.46 1.31 32.53
N ASP A 153 18.29 2.35 32.34
CA ASP A 153 19.77 2.31 32.26
C ASP A 153 20.38 1.11 31.50
N ASP A 154 20.50 -0.05 32.15
CA ASP A 154 21.11 -1.29 31.67
C ASP A 154 20.13 -2.39 31.21
N ARG A 155 18.82 -2.22 31.42
CA ARG A 155 17.80 -3.23 31.10
C ARG A 155 16.51 -2.63 30.56
N VAL A 156 15.60 -3.52 30.20
CA VAL A 156 14.21 -3.17 29.88
C VAL A 156 13.31 -3.74 30.96
N THR A 157 12.59 -2.87 31.63
CA THR A 157 11.55 -3.22 32.61
C THR A 157 10.23 -3.39 31.88
N HIS A 158 9.51 -4.47 32.17
CA HIS A 158 8.15 -4.72 31.66
C HIS A 158 7.12 -4.60 32.79
N VAL A 159 6.21 -3.65 32.67
CA VAL A 159 5.11 -3.41 33.61
C VAL A 159 3.80 -3.87 32.98
N MET A 160 3.10 -4.79 33.65
CA MET A 160 1.79 -5.26 33.20
C MET A 160 0.74 -4.16 33.38
N ILE A 161 -0.05 -3.91 32.35
CA ILE A 161 -1.23 -3.05 32.38
C ILE A 161 -2.45 -3.95 32.21
N ARG A 162 -3.26 -4.06 33.26
CA ARG A 162 -4.50 -4.84 33.25
C ARG A 162 -5.64 -4.01 32.67
N CYS A 163 -6.47 -4.63 31.85
CA CYS A 163 -7.71 -4.03 31.36
C CYS A 163 -8.90 -4.77 32.00
N LYS A 164 -9.62 -4.09 32.90
CA LYS A 164 -10.82 -4.64 33.56
C LYS A 164 -11.94 -3.62 33.55
N ASP A 165 -13.14 -4.03 33.13
CA ASP A 165 -14.32 -3.17 33.04
C ASP A 165 -14.05 -1.88 32.24
N ASN A 166 -13.31 -1.99 31.13
CA ASN A 166 -12.82 -0.87 30.31
C ASN A 166 -11.94 0.16 31.04
N CYS A 167 -11.44 -0.16 32.23
CA CYS A 167 -10.47 0.64 32.95
C CYS A 167 -9.08 -0.01 32.90
N TYR A 168 -8.05 0.82 32.94
CA TYR A 168 -6.64 0.40 32.89
C TYR A 168 -5.96 0.64 34.24
N ASP A 169 -5.19 -0.34 34.72
CA ASP A 169 -4.37 -0.23 35.93
C ASP A 169 -3.07 -1.05 35.82
N VAL A 170 -2.08 -0.81 36.68
CA VAL A 170 -0.76 -1.49 36.64
C VAL A 170 -0.56 -2.55 37.73
N GLY A 171 -1.64 -3.07 38.32
CA GLY A 171 -1.56 -4.04 39.43
C GLY A 171 -2.18 -3.55 40.74
N GLY A 172 -2.36 -2.23 40.90
CA GLY A 172 -2.96 -1.55 42.04
C GLY A 172 -2.86 -0.02 41.91
N GLY A 173 -3.48 0.72 42.83
CA GLY A 173 -3.53 2.18 42.78
C GLY A 173 -4.68 2.75 41.95
N ASP A 174 -4.43 3.85 41.25
CA ASP A 174 -5.42 4.56 40.43
C ASP A 174 -5.82 3.74 39.19
N LYS A 175 -7.09 3.91 38.78
CA LYS A 175 -7.65 3.36 37.54
C LYS A 175 -7.84 4.48 36.53
N PHE A 176 -7.63 4.17 35.26
CA PHE A 176 -7.69 5.15 34.17
C PHE A 176 -8.68 4.71 33.09
N ASP A 177 -9.33 5.68 32.42
CA ASP A 177 -10.32 5.40 31.38
C ASP A 177 -9.65 5.10 30.02
N SER A 178 -8.38 5.47 29.85
CA SER A 178 -7.60 5.18 28.65
C SER A 178 -6.13 4.90 28.93
N LEU A 179 -5.48 4.16 28.03
CA LEU A 179 -4.02 3.98 28.06
C LEU A 179 -3.28 5.33 27.99
N SER A 180 -3.81 6.31 27.27
CA SER A 180 -3.20 7.64 27.15
C SER A 180 -3.17 8.38 28.48
N GLU A 181 -4.27 8.35 29.24
CA GLU A 181 -4.32 8.94 30.58
C GLU A 181 -3.39 8.22 31.56
N LEU A 182 -3.37 6.89 31.53
CA LEU A 182 -2.45 6.08 32.33
C LEU A 182 -0.99 6.49 32.07
N ILE A 183 -0.59 6.60 30.81
CA ILE A 183 0.78 6.97 30.44
C ILE A 183 1.10 8.42 30.85
N GLU A 184 0.20 9.38 30.64
CA GLU A 184 0.40 10.76 31.06
C GLU A 184 0.53 10.91 32.58
N TYR A 185 -0.24 10.12 33.35
CA TYR A 185 -0.09 10.06 34.79
C TYR A 185 1.30 9.55 35.20
N TYR A 186 1.74 8.40 34.67
CA TYR A 186 3.03 7.80 35.05
C TYR A 186 4.26 8.51 34.46
N LYS A 187 4.09 9.38 33.46
CA LYS A 187 5.12 10.36 33.06
C LYS A 187 5.39 11.38 34.17
N ARG A 188 4.35 11.82 34.89
CA ARG A 188 4.44 12.81 35.96
C ARG A 188 4.73 12.18 37.32
N ASN A 189 4.28 10.94 37.51
CA ASN A 189 4.42 10.16 38.74
C ASN A 189 5.18 8.86 38.43
N PRO A 190 6.52 8.87 38.39
CA PRO A 190 7.31 7.69 38.03
C PRO A 190 7.04 6.50 38.96
N MET A 191 6.97 5.29 38.39
CA MET A 191 6.82 4.05 39.17
C MET A 191 8.13 3.69 39.87
N VAL A 192 8.05 2.96 40.99
CA VAL A 192 9.22 2.45 41.71
C VAL A 192 9.10 0.93 41.82
N GLU A 193 10.10 0.21 41.31
CA GLU A 193 10.18 -1.24 41.47
C GLU A 193 10.48 -1.62 42.94
N THR A 194 10.15 -2.85 43.34
CA THR A 194 10.53 -3.41 44.66
C THR A 194 12.04 -3.41 44.90
N SER A 195 12.83 -3.41 43.82
CA SER A 195 14.29 -3.27 43.85
C SER A 195 14.78 -1.86 44.23
N GLY A 196 13.89 -0.86 44.25
CA GLY A 196 14.19 0.55 44.46
C GLY A 196 14.44 1.34 43.18
N THR A 197 14.49 0.69 42.01
CA THR A 197 14.69 1.35 40.71
C THR A 197 13.47 2.20 40.33
N VAL A 198 13.70 3.47 40.00
CA VAL A 198 12.66 4.39 39.52
C VAL A 198 12.50 4.28 38.00
N VAL A 199 11.30 3.94 37.55
CA VAL A 199 10.94 3.77 36.15
C VAL A 199 10.40 5.09 35.61
N HIS A 200 11.27 5.86 34.95
CA HIS A 200 10.91 7.14 34.36
C HIS A 200 10.43 6.99 32.91
N LEU A 201 9.23 7.49 32.60
CA LEU A 201 8.74 7.60 31.22
C LEU A 201 9.18 8.96 30.65
N LYS A 202 10.35 9.01 30.02
CA LYS A 202 10.93 10.28 29.53
C LYS A 202 10.52 10.58 28.09
N GLN A 203 10.76 9.62 27.18
CA GLN A 203 10.45 9.81 25.77
C GLN A 203 9.81 8.55 25.16
N PRO A 204 8.80 8.70 24.30
CA PRO A 204 8.21 7.57 23.61
C PRO A 204 9.21 6.97 22.59
N PHE A 205 9.19 5.65 22.45
CA PHE A 205 9.79 4.94 21.33
C PHE A 205 8.68 4.68 20.32
N ASN A 206 8.63 5.49 19.26
CA ASN A 206 7.47 5.55 18.36
C ASN A 206 7.42 4.38 17.37
N ALA A 207 6.24 3.79 17.18
CA ALA A 207 5.91 2.79 16.18
C ALA A 207 5.64 3.46 14.82
N THR A 208 6.26 2.95 13.76
CA THR A 208 5.97 3.34 12.36
C THR A 208 5.01 2.39 11.67
N ARG A 209 4.88 1.17 12.19
CA ARG A 209 3.90 0.20 11.75
C ARG A 209 2.49 0.62 12.19
N ILE A 210 1.54 0.53 11.27
CA ILE A 210 0.13 0.83 11.49
C ILE A 210 -0.75 -0.17 10.76
N ASN A 211 -2.01 -0.28 11.19
CA ASN A 211 -3.05 -0.84 10.34
C ASN A 211 -3.36 0.13 9.19
N ALA A 212 -3.52 -0.37 7.96
CA ALA A 212 -3.81 0.46 6.80
C ALA A 212 -5.12 1.26 6.99
N SER A 213 -6.16 0.67 7.58
CA SER A 213 -7.44 1.35 7.84
C SER A 213 -7.33 2.60 8.72
N VAL A 214 -6.29 2.73 9.55
CA VAL A 214 -6.09 3.88 10.45
C VAL A 214 -5.12 4.93 9.89
N ILE A 215 -4.72 4.83 8.62
CA ILE A 215 -3.81 5.78 7.96
C ILE A 215 -4.24 7.25 8.15
N ASN A 216 -5.55 7.53 8.13
CA ASN A 216 -6.10 8.87 8.32
C ASN A 216 -5.77 9.46 9.69
N SER A 217 -5.78 8.64 10.73
CA SER A 217 -5.42 9.03 12.08
C SER A 217 -3.92 9.25 12.19
N ARG A 218 -3.11 8.34 11.61
CA ARG A 218 -1.65 8.48 11.59
C ARG A 218 -1.20 9.74 10.85
N VAL A 219 -1.77 10.05 9.69
CA VAL A 219 -1.43 11.27 8.95
C VAL A 219 -1.76 12.52 9.79
N ARG A 220 -2.93 12.57 10.42
CA ARG A 220 -3.30 13.68 11.32
C ARG A 220 -2.34 13.81 12.48
N GLU A 221 -1.89 12.70 13.06
CA GLU A 221 -0.92 12.70 14.15
C GLU A 221 0.44 13.23 13.70
N LEU A 222 0.97 12.75 12.56
CA LEU A 222 2.26 13.21 12.03
C LEU A 222 2.25 14.67 11.55
N GLN A 223 1.06 15.24 11.29
CA GLN A 223 0.88 16.66 10.99
C GLN A 223 0.93 17.55 12.25
N LYS A 224 0.70 17.02 13.45
CA LYS A 224 0.76 17.82 14.68
C LYS A 224 2.20 18.32 14.88
N GLU A 225 2.33 19.61 15.21
CA GLU A 225 3.61 20.21 15.58
C GLU A 225 4.00 19.78 16.99
N ASN A 226 5.30 19.50 17.20
CA ASN A 226 5.75 19.06 18.51
C ASN A 226 5.89 20.26 19.47
N GLY A 227 5.11 20.27 20.54
CA GLY A 227 5.00 21.42 21.47
C GLY A 227 6.28 21.79 22.23
N GLN A 228 7.35 20.99 22.14
CA GLN A 228 8.63 21.22 22.81
C GLN A 228 9.72 21.79 21.89
N SER A 229 9.51 21.84 20.58
CA SER A 229 10.50 22.31 19.61
C SER A 229 9.83 23.03 18.46
N THR A 230 10.01 24.35 18.40
CA THR A 230 9.46 25.22 17.35
C THR A 230 9.83 24.70 15.96
N GLY A 231 8.83 24.25 15.19
CA GLY A 231 8.91 24.07 13.73
C GLY A 231 9.21 22.67 13.19
N LYS A 232 9.13 21.59 14.00
CA LYS A 232 9.37 20.22 13.52
C LYS A 232 8.15 19.33 13.79
N ALA A 233 7.49 18.88 12.71
CA ALA A 233 6.31 18.01 12.73
C ALA A 233 6.71 16.52 12.77
N GLY A 234 5.76 15.63 13.09
CA GLY A 234 6.00 14.19 13.20
C GLY A 234 6.58 13.54 11.92
N PHE A 235 6.21 14.05 10.74
CA PHE A 235 6.81 13.61 9.46
C PHE A 235 8.32 13.86 9.39
N TRP A 236 8.77 15.04 9.83
CA TRP A 236 10.19 15.38 9.86
C TRP A 236 10.96 14.43 10.78
N GLU A 237 10.40 14.11 11.95
CA GLU A 237 11.05 13.20 12.91
C GLU A 237 11.22 11.79 12.36
N GLU A 238 10.16 11.23 11.76
CA GLU A 238 10.26 9.89 11.16
C GLU A 238 11.23 9.87 9.97
N PHE A 239 11.22 10.92 9.14
CA PHE A 239 12.14 11.04 8.01
C PHE A 239 13.59 11.21 8.48
N GLU A 240 13.86 12.00 9.51
CA GLU A 240 15.21 12.16 10.05
C GLU A 240 15.73 10.88 10.71
N SER A 241 14.85 10.12 11.36
CA SER A 241 15.20 8.78 11.86
C SER A 241 15.67 7.86 10.72
N LEU A 242 15.00 7.91 9.56
CA LEU A 242 15.46 7.21 8.35
C LEU A 242 16.84 7.69 7.89
N GLN A 243 17.08 8.99 7.87
CA GLN A 243 18.37 9.56 7.47
C GLN A 243 19.51 9.10 8.38
N GLN A 244 19.27 9.05 9.70
CA GLN A 244 20.28 8.60 10.66
C GLN A 244 20.66 7.12 10.49
N GLN A 245 19.74 6.30 9.98
CA GLN A 245 20.02 4.89 9.70
C GLN A 245 20.85 4.67 8.43
N GLU A 246 20.92 5.63 7.50
CA GLU A 246 21.71 5.48 6.27
C GLU A 246 23.20 5.24 6.55
N CYS A 247 23.74 5.79 7.64
CA CYS A 247 25.12 5.58 8.05
C CYS A 247 25.45 4.12 8.42
N LYS A 248 24.44 3.29 8.71
CA LYS A 248 24.62 1.87 9.05
C LYS A 248 24.69 0.95 7.83
N HIS A 249 24.27 1.44 6.65
CA HIS A 249 24.12 0.66 5.43
C HIS A 249 25.04 1.16 4.30
N LEU A 250 26.35 1.21 4.59
CA LEU A 250 27.38 1.57 3.61
C LEU A 250 27.72 0.35 2.72
N PHE A 251 26.83 0.02 1.80
CA PHE A 251 27.10 -1.03 0.81
C PHE A 251 28.11 -0.58 -0.25
N SER A 252 28.82 -1.56 -0.81
CA SER A 252 29.85 -1.35 -1.83
C SER A 252 29.24 -0.78 -3.12
N ARG A 253 29.97 0.14 -3.76
CA ARG A 253 29.63 0.81 -5.04
C ARG A 253 30.85 0.87 -5.96
N LYS A 254 31.76 -0.08 -5.82
CA LYS A 254 33.10 -0.08 -6.46
C LYS A 254 32.97 -0.13 -7.97
N GLU A 255 31.97 -0.85 -8.50
CA GLU A 255 31.76 -0.98 -9.95
C GLU A 255 31.43 0.36 -10.60
N GLY A 256 30.60 1.19 -9.94
CA GLY A 256 30.29 2.54 -10.43
C GLY A 256 31.43 3.54 -10.28
N GLN A 257 32.44 3.25 -9.43
CA GLN A 257 33.61 4.09 -9.20
C GLN A 257 34.75 3.85 -10.19
N LYS A 258 34.70 2.74 -10.95
CA LYS A 258 35.70 2.40 -11.98
C LYS A 258 35.84 3.52 -13.00
N THR A 259 37.06 3.74 -13.46
CA THR A 259 37.42 4.84 -14.37
C THR A 259 36.61 4.79 -15.67
N GLU A 260 36.41 3.58 -16.19
CA GLU A 260 35.70 3.27 -17.44
C GLU A 260 34.19 3.51 -17.32
N ASN A 261 33.64 3.48 -16.11
CA ASN A 261 32.21 3.65 -15.85
C ASN A 261 31.85 5.09 -15.45
N ARG A 262 32.83 5.95 -15.21
CA ARG A 262 32.61 7.32 -14.70
C ARG A 262 31.72 8.17 -15.61
N ASN A 263 31.87 8.03 -16.92
CA ASN A 263 31.06 8.73 -17.94
C ASN A 263 29.69 8.08 -18.20
N LYS A 264 29.43 6.90 -17.62
CA LYS A 264 28.12 6.24 -17.64
C LYS A 264 27.23 6.68 -16.46
N ASN A 265 27.76 7.50 -15.55
CA ASN A 265 27.04 8.03 -14.38
C ASN A 265 26.61 9.48 -14.61
N ARG A 266 25.31 9.77 -14.51
CA ARG A 266 24.80 11.15 -14.62
C ARG A 266 25.32 12.03 -13.47
N TYR A 267 25.44 11.45 -12.28
CA TYR A 267 25.98 12.11 -11.10
C TYR A 267 27.12 11.28 -10.53
N LYS A 268 28.29 11.92 -10.35
CA LYS A 268 29.52 11.27 -9.89
C LYS A 268 29.35 10.44 -8.60
N ASN A 269 28.50 10.91 -7.69
CA ASN A 269 28.36 10.34 -6.35
C ASN A 269 27.07 9.51 -6.16
N ILE A 270 26.24 9.38 -7.19
CA ILE A 270 25.01 8.57 -7.14
C ILE A 270 25.25 7.32 -7.98
N LEU A 271 25.66 6.26 -7.31
CA LEU A 271 26.14 5.02 -7.91
C LEU A 271 25.30 3.84 -7.45
N PRO A 272 25.10 2.81 -8.28
CA PRO A 272 24.36 1.61 -7.90
C PRO A 272 25.15 0.81 -6.86
N PHE A 273 24.46 0.15 -5.94
CA PHE A 273 25.12 -0.85 -5.08
C PHE A 273 25.53 -2.08 -5.87
N ASP A 274 26.71 -2.64 -5.55
CA ASP A 274 27.31 -3.73 -6.31
C ASP A 274 26.50 -5.04 -6.22
N HIS A 275 25.83 -5.31 -5.08
CA HIS A 275 25.12 -6.56 -4.84
C HIS A 275 23.76 -6.66 -5.55
N THR A 276 23.16 -5.52 -5.90
CA THR A 276 21.84 -5.44 -6.57
C THR A 276 21.91 -4.77 -7.93
N ARG A 277 23.10 -4.37 -8.41
CA ARG A 277 23.21 -3.71 -9.73
C ARG A 277 22.75 -4.64 -10.84
N VAL A 278 22.16 -4.05 -11.88
CA VAL A 278 21.94 -4.77 -13.13
C VAL A 278 23.29 -4.95 -13.83
N LYS A 279 23.55 -6.16 -14.34
CA LYS A 279 24.76 -6.48 -15.12
C LYS A 279 24.34 -6.74 -16.55
N LEU A 280 24.89 -6.00 -17.50
CA LEU A 280 24.57 -6.20 -18.91
C LEU A 280 25.17 -7.52 -19.40
N LYS A 281 24.36 -8.29 -20.12
CA LYS A 281 24.67 -9.58 -20.76
C LYS A 281 24.92 -9.37 -22.25
N ASP A 282 25.46 -10.38 -22.93
CA ASP A 282 25.75 -10.36 -24.38
C ASP A 282 26.63 -9.19 -24.82
N ILE A 283 27.61 -8.83 -23.96
CA ILE A 283 28.57 -7.76 -24.16
C ILE A 283 29.94 -8.30 -24.57
N ASP A 284 30.72 -7.49 -25.29
CA ASP A 284 32.14 -7.78 -25.53
C ASP A 284 32.91 -7.69 -24.21
N LYS A 285 33.36 -8.85 -23.71
CA LYS A 285 34.11 -8.97 -22.46
C LYS A 285 35.49 -8.33 -22.52
N ASN A 286 36.00 -8.03 -23.73
CA ASN A 286 37.27 -7.33 -23.90
C ASN A 286 37.14 -5.82 -23.69
N VAL A 287 35.92 -5.29 -23.71
CA VAL A 287 35.64 -3.87 -23.48
C VAL A 287 35.42 -3.65 -21.98
N ALA A 288 36.39 -3.05 -21.30
CA ALA A 288 36.27 -2.75 -19.88
C ALA A 288 35.05 -1.84 -19.60
N GLY A 289 34.23 -2.21 -18.60
CA GLY A 289 33.01 -1.48 -18.24
C GLY A 289 31.80 -1.73 -19.15
N SER A 290 31.89 -2.65 -20.12
CA SER A 290 30.76 -2.99 -21.00
C SER A 290 29.59 -3.64 -20.24
N GLU A 291 29.84 -4.34 -19.14
CA GLU A 291 28.80 -4.93 -18.27
C GLU A 291 28.03 -3.92 -17.39
N TYR A 292 28.44 -2.64 -17.38
CA TYR A 292 27.95 -1.65 -16.42
C TYR A 292 26.81 -0.80 -16.96
N ILE A 293 25.76 -0.69 -16.15
CA ILE A 293 24.71 0.34 -16.23
C ILE A 293 24.38 0.84 -14.82
N ASN A 294 24.06 2.13 -14.67
CA ASN A 294 23.66 2.69 -13.37
C ASN A 294 22.19 2.36 -13.07
N ALA A 295 21.95 1.12 -12.68
CA ALA A 295 20.63 0.58 -12.34
C ALA A 295 20.72 -0.47 -11.23
N ASN A 296 19.68 -0.62 -10.42
CA ASN A 296 19.56 -1.67 -9.41
C ASN A 296 18.22 -2.38 -9.55
N TYR A 297 18.21 -3.69 -9.33
CA TYR A 297 16.98 -4.42 -9.01
C TYR A 297 16.45 -3.97 -7.67
N ILE A 298 15.13 -3.77 -7.60
CA ILE A 298 14.41 -3.50 -6.36
C ILE A 298 13.32 -4.57 -6.23
N LYS A 299 13.42 -5.40 -5.21
CA LYS A 299 12.51 -6.51 -4.92
C LYS A 299 11.87 -6.30 -3.55
N PRO A 300 10.59 -6.67 -3.36
CA PRO A 300 10.02 -6.73 -2.01
C PRO A 300 10.72 -7.81 -1.16
N GLU A 301 10.65 -7.68 0.17
CA GLU A 301 11.11 -8.73 1.09
C GLU A 301 10.30 -10.03 0.88
N GLU A 302 10.95 -11.18 1.04
CA GLU A 302 10.32 -12.50 0.87
C GLU A 302 9.08 -12.66 1.78
N GLU A 303 9.14 -12.13 3.01
CA GLU A 303 8.01 -12.12 3.98
C GLU A 303 6.79 -11.32 3.50
N LEU A 304 6.98 -10.38 2.58
CA LEU A 304 5.90 -9.58 1.96
C LEU A 304 5.36 -10.24 0.69
N MET A 305 5.97 -11.33 0.23
CA MET A 305 5.54 -12.08 -0.94
C MET A 305 4.57 -13.17 -0.48
N GLY A 306 3.27 -12.94 -0.66
CA GLY A 306 2.26 -13.99 -0.52
C GLY A 306 2.37 -15.03 -1.65
N ASP A 307 1.44 -15.99 -1.68
CA ASP A 307 1.33 -16.94 -2.79
C ASP A 307 0.95 -16.21 -4.09
N GLY A 308 1.94 -15.96 -4.95
CA GLY A 308 1.77 -15.37 -6.28
C GLY A 308 3.04 -14.76 -6.87
N PRO A 309 3.08 -14.52 -8.20
CA PRO A 309 4.18 -13.82 -8.83
C PRO A 309 4.24 -12.38 -8.31
N SER A 310 5.33 -12.06 -7.61
CA SER A 310 5.53 -10.72 -7.05
C SER A 310 6.10 -9.76 -8.08
N LYS A 311 5.53 -8.56 -8.13
CA LYS A 311 6.08 -7.46 -8.92
C LYS A 311 7.42 -7.03 -8.34
N TYR A 312 8.38 -6.82 -9.24
CA TYR A 312 9.70 -6.28 -8.91
C TYR A 312 10.12 -5.26 -9.96
N TYR A 313 11.13 -4.46 -9.64
CA TYR A 313 11.45 -3.24 -10.37
C TYR A 313 12.92 -3.17 -10.74
N ILE A 314 13.21 -2.32 -11.71
CA ILE A 314 14.56 -1.79 -11.94
C ILE A 314 14.51 -0.28 -11.72
N ALA A 315 15.26 0.22 -10.74
CA ALA A 315 15.46 1.64 -10.52
C ALA A 315 16.74 2.09 -11.23
N THR A 316 16.61 3.00 -12.20
CA THR A 316 17.75 3.50 -13.00
C THR A 316 17.76 5.02 -13.13
N GLN A 317 18.90 5.58 -13.52
CA GLN A 317 19.04 7.01 -13.83
C GLN A 317 18.40 7.36 -15.19
N GLY A 318 18.19 8.65 -15.44
CA GLY A 318 17.82 9.13 -16.78
C GLY A 318 18.98 8.97 -17.75
N CYS A 319 18.71 8.45 -18.95
CA CYS A 319 19.70 8.13 -19.98
C CYS A 319 20.62 9.29 -20.31
N LEU A 320 21.92 9.01 -20.46
CA LEU A 320 22.91 9.89 -21.07
C LEU A 320 23.03 9.54 -22.56
N PRO A 321 23.59 10.43 -23.41
CA PRO A 321 23.85 10.09 -24.82
C PRO A 321 24.65 8.80 -24.99
N SER A 322 25.62 8.56 -24.09
CA SER A 322 26.50 7.39 -24.09
C SER A 322 25.86 6.11 -23.54
N THR A 323 24.67 6.16 -22.94
CA THR A 323 24.06 5.02 -22.24
C THR A 323 22.72 4.59 -22.83
N THR A 324 22.30 5.14 -23.97
CA THR A 324 21.01 4.78 -24.59
C THR A 324 21.01 3.35 -25.14
N ALA A 325 22.12 2.89 -25.72
CA ALA A 325 22.30 1.50 -26.12
C ALA A 325 22.30 0.56 -24.91
N ASP A 326 23.10 0.87 -23.87
CA ASP A 326 23.13 0.13 -22.61
C ASP A 326 21.73 0.00 -21.97
N PHE A 327 20.92 1.06 -22.04
CA PHE A 327 19.55 1.08 -21.54
C PHE A 327 18.64 0.09 -22.29
N TRP A 328 18.69 0.08 -23.64
CA TRP A 328 17.87 -0.85 -24.42
C TRP A 328 18.35 -2.29 -24.33
N SER A 329 19.65 -2.53 -24.19
CA SER A 329 20.20 -3.85 -23.85
C SER A 329 19.65 -4.36 -22.51
N MET A 330 19.56 -3.47 -21.50
CA MET A 330 18.93 -3.80 -20.22
C MET A 330 17.44 -4.11 -20.36
N VAL A 331 16.68 -3.27 -21.07
CA VAL A 331 15.24 -3.50 -21.30
C VAL A 331 15.00 -4.85 -21.97
N TRP A 332 15.82 -5.18 -22.98
CA TRP A 332 15.73 -6.45 -23.68
C TRP A 332 16.09 -7.64 -22.78
N GLN A 333 17.27 -7.65 -22.16
CA GLN A 333 17.74 -8.82 -21.42
C GLN A 333 16.85 -9.17 -20.21
N GLU A 334 16.20 -8.16 -19.61
CA GLU A 334 15.35 -8.33 -18.43
C GLU A 334 13.90 -8.64 -18.81
N ASN A 335 13.58 -8.73 -20.10
CA ASN A 335 12.23 -8.88 -20.60
C ASN A 335 11.27 -7.79 -20.07
N THR A 336 11.77 -6.57 -19.86
CA THR A 336 10.98 -5.44 -19.37
C THR A 336 9.93 -5.06 -20.42
N ARG A 337 8.65 -5.05 -20.01
CA ARG A 337 7.52 -4.70 -20.87
C ARG A 337 6.92 -3.33 -20.57
N VAL A 338 7.20 -2.77 -19.39
CA VAL A 338 6.70 -1.48 -18.95
C VAL A 338 7.85 -0.61 -18.45
N ILE A 339 7.95 0.60 -19.00
CA ILE A 339 8.92 1.62 -18.61
C ILE A 339 8.15 2.82 -18.04
N VAL A 340 8.54 3.28 -16.86
CA VAL A 340 7.98 4.43 -16.17
C VAL A 340 9.03 5.55 -16.08
N MET A 341 8.79 6.64 -16.80
CA MET A 341 9.61 7.84 -16.81
C MET A 341 8.93 8.95 -16.00
N THR A 342 9.53 9.36 -14.87
CA THR A 342 8.95 10.34 -13.92
C THR A 342 9.63 11.72 -13.99
N THR A 343 10.11 12.12 -15.16
CA THR A 343 10.81 13.40 -15.39
C THR A 343 10.56 13.89 -16.80
N LYS A 344 10.55 15.21 -17.01
CA LYS A 344 10.70 15.77 -18.36
C LYS A 344 12.14 15.59 -18.83
N GLU A 345 12.39 15.65 -20.13
CA GLU A 345 13.74 15.58 -20.70
C GLU A 345 14.63 16.71 -20.14
N ILE A 346 14.06 17.92 -20.08
CA ILE A 346 14.68 19.13 -19.56
C ILE A 346 13.77 19.75 -18.51
N GLU A 347 14.32 20.09 -17.36
CA GLU A 347 13.64 20.84 -16.30
C GLU A 347 14.52 22.02 -15.90
N ARG A 348 13.96 23.23 -15.90
CA ARG A 348 14.69 24.49 -15.61
C ARG A 348 15.99 24.63 -16.41
N GLY A 349 15.94 24.30 -17.70
CA GLY A 349 17.10 24.35 -18.60
C GLY A 349 18.20 23.32 -18.31
N LYS A 350 17.98 22.37 -17.39
CA LYS A 350 18.94 21.29 -17.09
C LYS A 350 18.44 19.97 -17.67
N ASN A 351 19.31 19.29 -18.41
CA ASN A 351 19.06 17.96 -18.95
C ASN A 351 18.90 16.94 -17.80
N LYS A 352 17.72 16.33 -17.71
CA LYS A 352 17.37 15.29 -16.73
C LYS A 352 17.45 13.90 -17.31
N CYS A 353 17.09 13.74 -18.58
CA CYS A 353 17.13 12.51 -19.36
C CYS A 353 17.22 12.87 -20.84
N VAL A 354 18.12 12.23 -21.59
CA VAL A 354 18.07 12.37 -23.05
C VAL A 354 16.97 11.48 -23.61
N ARG A 355 16.38 11.89 -24.73
CA ARG A 355 15.47 11.03 -25.49
C ARG A 355 16.17 9.75 -25.93
N TYR A 356 15.56 8.61 -25.59
CA TYR A 356 16.02 7.27 -25.97
C TYR A 356 14.97 6.53 -26.80
N TRP A 357 13.99 7.23 -27.36
CA TRP A 357 12.96 6.68 -28.25
C TRP A 357 12.87 7.48 -29.55
N PRO A 358 12.44 6.86 -30.67
CA PRO A 358 12.14 7.58 -31.91
C PRO A 358 10.80 8.32 -31.85
N GLU A 359 10.56 9.25 -32.77
CA GLU A 359 9.25 9.87 -32.96
C GLU A 359 8.22 8.84 -33.46
N GLU A 360 6.93 9.12 -33.28
CA GLU A 360 5.83 8.26 -33.75
C GLU A 360 5.97 7.90 -35.24
N GLY A 361 5.80 6.61 -35.57
CA GLY A 361 5.97 6.07 -36.91
C GLY A 361 7.42 5.87 -37.36
N GLN A 362 8.42 6.30 -36.57
CA GLN A 362 9.83 6.13 -36.91
C GLN A 362 10.46 4.92 -36.21
N SER A 363 11.62 4.50 -36.70
CA SER A 363 12.47 3.52 -36.02
C SER A 363 13.87 4.07 -35.83
N LYS A 364 14.55 3.62 -34.76
CA LYS A 364 15.93 3.98 -34.47
C LYS A 364 16.67 2.81 -33.84
N GLU A 365 17.93 2.68 -34.21
CA GLU A 365 18.84 1.65 -33.70
C GLU A 365 19.66 2.19 -32.51
N TYR A 366 19.77 1.35 -31.48
CA TYR A 366 20.48 1.60 -30.23
C TYR A 366 21.40 0.40 -29.96
N GLY A 367 22.56 0.37 -30.59
CA GLY A 367 23.39 -0.84 -30.64
C GLY A 367 22.67 -1.94 -31.42
N ALA A 368 22.64 -3.16 -30.88
CA ALA A 368 21.96 -4.30 -31.49
C ALA A 368 20.42 -4.27 -31.35
N VAL A 369 19.85 -3.27 -30.66
CA VAL A 369 18.41 -3.17 -30.42
C VAL A 369 17.79 -2.10 -31.31
N LYS A 370 16.81 -2.49 -32.13
CA LYS A 370 16.00 -1.59 -32.95
C LYS A 370 14.66 -1.34 -32.27
N VAL A 371 14.29 -0.06 -32.15
CA VAL A 371 13.04 0.39 -31.53
C VAL A 371 12.21 1.10 -32.56
N HIS A 372 10.97 0.68 -32.74
CA HIS A 372 9.99 1.32 -33.61
C HIS A 372 8.84 1.89 -32.78
N SER A 373 8.52 3.18 -32.98
CA SER A 373 7.39 3.84 -32.31
C SER A 373 6.11 3.58 -33.09
N LEU A 374 5.18 2.86 -32.47
CA LEU A 374 3.92 2.44 -33.09
C LEU A 374 2.81 3.47 -32.89
N ALA A 375 2.68 3.98 -31.66
CA ALA A 375 1.60 4.86 -31.27
C ALA A 375 2.01 5.76 -30.10
N GLU A 376 1.51 6.98 -30.09
CA GLU A 376 1.61 7.93 -28.97
C GLU A 376 0.22 8.44 -28.56
N SER A 377 -0.07 8.45 -27.26
CA SER A 377 -1.29 9.02 -26.71
C SER A 377 -0.98 9.81 -25.44
N SER A 378 -1.63 10.95 -25.24
CA SER A 378 -1.38 11.81 -24.09
C SER A 378 -2.68 12.18 -23.39
N ASN A 379 -2.63 12.28 -22.07
CA ASN A 379 -3.66 12.91 -21.25
C ASN A 379 -3.05 14.08 -20.44
N ALA A 380 -3.78 14.58 -19.45
CA ALA A 380 -3.33 15.71 -18.64
C ALA A 380 -2.06 15.41 -17.82
N ASP A 381 -1.84 14.15 -17.45
CA ASP A 381 -0.82 13.76 -16.48
C ASP A 381 0.41 13.09 -17.12
N TYR A 382 0.20 12.31 -18.17
CA TYR A 382 1.25 11.51 -18.80
C TYR A 382 1.04 11.26 -20.31
N THR A 383 2.12 10.86 -20.97
CA THR A 383 2.14 10.35 -22.34
C THR A 383 2.44 8.86 -22.33
N LEU A 384 1.63 8.06 -23.00
CA LEU A 384 1.87 6.65 -23.29
C LEU A 384 2.41 6.49 -24.71
N ARG A 385 3.54 5.79 -24.84
CA ARG A 385 4.07 5.35 -26.15
C ARG A 385 4.11 3.83 -26.21
N GLU A 386 3.77 3.30 -27.38
CA GLU A 386 3.88 1.88 -27.68
C GLU A 386 5.07 1.65 -28.61
N PHE A 387 6.00 0.80 -28.18
CA PHE A 387 7.18 0.45 -28.96
C PHE A 387 7.14 -1.00 -29.39
N LEU A 388 7.55 -1.26 -30.63
CA LEU A 388 7.97 -2.58 -31.09
C LEU A 388 9.50 -2.63 -31.03
N VAL A 389 10.03 -3.55 -30.24
CA VAL A 389 11.46 -3.69 -29.99
C VAL A 389 11.92 -5.03 -30.56
N VAL A 390 13.01 -4.99 -31.32
CA VAL A 390 13.63 -6.16 -31.96
C VAL A 390 15.13 -6.12 -31.68
N LYS A 391 15.75 -7.26 -31.39
CA LYS A 391 17.20 -7.37 -31.22
C LYS A 391 17.80 -8.13 -32.41
N GLU A 392 18.90 -7.63 -32.95
CA GLU A 392 19.64 -8.30 -34.02
C GLU A 392 20.05 -9.72 -33.61
N GLY A 393 19.76 -10.70 -34.48
CA GLY A 393 20.03 -12.11 -34.23
C GLY A 393 18.98 -12.85 -33.41
N GLU A 394 17.91 -12.17 -32.97
CA GLU A 394 16.76 -12.79 -32.30
C GLU A 394 15.52 -12.72 -33.21
N ASP A 395 14.76 -13.81 -33.31
CA ASP A 395 13.52 -13.85 -34.11
C ASP A 395 12.29 -13.30 -33.33
N GLU A 396 12.47 -12.95 -32.06
CA GLU A 396 11.39 -12.40 -31.22
C GLU A 396 11.22 -10.90 -31.43
N GLU A 397 9.98 -10.43 -31.46
CA GLU A 397 9.65 -9.02 -31.33
C GLU A 397 8.86 -8.78 -30.04
N ARG A 398 9.16 -7.69 -29.33
CA ARG A 398 8.54 -7.39 -28.03
C ARG A 398 7.86 -6.04 -28.05
N LYS A 399 6.60 -6.02 -27.63
CA LYS A 399 5.92 -4.75 -27.31
C LYS A 399 6.40 -4.24 -25.95
N VAL A 400 6.81 -2.98 -25.91
CA VAL A 400 7.21 -2.26 -24.71
C VAL A 400 6.37 -0.99 -24.57
N PHE A 401 5.78 -0.78 -23.39
CA PHE A 401 4.91 0.35 -23.09
C PHE A 401 5.66 1.37 -22.25
N HIS A 402 5.78 2.58 -22.78
CA HIS A 402 6.52 3.69 -22.17
C HIS A 402 5.54 4.72 -21.61
N TYR A 403 5.49 4.77 -20.28
CA TYR A 403 4.66 5.67 -19.50
C TYR A 403 5.50 6.87 -19.04
N HIS A 404 5.27 8.02 -19.64
CA HIS A 404 6.00 9.26 -19.38
C HIS A 404 5.16 10.25 -18.60
N PHE A 405 5.33 10.25 -17.27
CA PHE A 405 4.63 11.16 -16.36
C PHE A 405 5.19 12.58 -16.48
N GLN A 406 4.31 13.54 -16.82
CA GLN A 406 4.65 14.93 -17.10
C GLN A 406 4.20 15.91 -16.02
N ALA A 407 3.26 15.50 -15.15
CA ALA A 407 2.68 16.35 -14.11
C ALA A 407 3.54 16.49 -12.83
N TRP A 408 4.68 15.81 -12.73
CA TRP A 408 5.55 15.97 -11.55
C TRP A 408 6.21 17.37 -11.55
N PRO A 409 6.06 18.17 -10.48
CA PRO A 409 6.64 19.51 -10.43
C PRO A 409 8.18 19.50 -10.36
N ASP A 410 8.78 20.59 -10.85
CA ASP A 410 10.24 20.78 -10.79
C ASP A 410 10.78 20.77 -9.34
N HIS A 411 9.98 21.26 -8.38
CA HIS A 411 10.28 21.24 -6.95
C HIS A 411 9.18 20.54 -6.16
N GLY A 412 9.57 19.77 -5.17
CA GLY A 412 8.65 19.09 -4.27
C GLY A 412 7.94 17.90 -4.92
N VAL A 413 6.64 17.84 -4.68
CA VAL A 413 5.75 16.71 -5.00
C VAL A 413 4.45 17.25 -5.61
N PRO A 414 3.71 16.44 -6.38
CA PRO A 414 2.37 16.81 -6.83
C PRO A 414 1.49 17.27 -5.66
N SER A 415 0.66 18.29 -5.87
CA SER A 415 -0.25 18.81 -4.83
C SER A 415 -1.40 17.85 -4.55
N ASP A 416 -1.85 17.13 -5.57
CA ASP A 416 -2.88 16.11 -5.49
C ASP A 416 -2.24 14.73 -5.76
N PRO A 417 -2.37 13.74 -4.86
CA PRO A 417 -1.91 12.38 -5.13
C PRO A 417 -2.70 11.67 -6.22
N GLY A 418 -3.94 12.10 -6.54
CA GLY A 418 -4.82 11.46 -7.52
C GLY A 418 -4.19 11.20 -8.88
N CYS A 419 -3.44 12.17 -9.42
CA CYS A 419 -2.74 12.02 -10.70
C CYS A 419 -1.70 10.89 -10.70
N VAL A 420 -0.98 10.70 -9.58
CA VAL A 420 0.01 9.63 -9.44
C VAL A 420 -0.68 8.28 -9.24
N LEU A 421 -1.78 8.24 -8.49
CA LEU A 421 -2.56 7.03 -8.25
C LEU A 421 -3.22 6.50 -9.53
N ASN A 422 -3.81 7.37 -10.35
CA ASN A 422 -4.38 7.00 -11.64
C ASN A 422 -3.29 6.48 -12.59
N PHE A 423 -2.17 7.19 -12.66
CA PHE A 423 -1.02 6.76 -13.45
C PHE A 423 -0.47 5.39 -13.01
N LEU A 424 -0.35 5.16 -11.69
CA LEU A 424 0.03 3.85 -11.12
C LEU A 424 -0.97 2.76 -11.47
N HIS A 425 -2.27 3.06 -11.44
CA HIS A 425 -3.32 2.11 -11.82
C HIS A 425 -3.13 1.64 -13.27
N ASP A 426 -2.94 2.57 -14.21
CA ASP A 426 -2.78 2.24 -15.63
C ASP A 426 -1.50 1.45 -15.91
N VAL A 427 -0.39 1.80 -15.23
CA VAL A 427 0.88 1.06 -15.28
C VAL A 427 0.69 -0.38 -14.79
N ASN A 428 0.00 -0.56 -13.66
CA ASN A 428 -0.25 -1.86 -13.07
C ASN A 428 -1.17 -2.74 -13.93
N VAL A 429 -2.27 -2.18 -14.43
CA VAL A 429 -3.17 -2.88 -15.36
C VAL A 429 -2.39 -3.37 -16.58
N ARG A 430 -1.49 -2.54 -17.13
CA ARG A 430 -0.66 -2.96 -18.26
C ARG A 430 0.31 -4.07 -17.88
N GLN A 431 1.03 -3.95 -16.77
CA GLN A 431 1.96 -4.98 -16.32
C GLN A 431 1.24 -6.32 -16.10
N ASP A 432 0.11 -6.29 -15.38
CA ASP A 432 -0.68 -7.49 -15.06
C ASP A 432 -1.27 -8.16 -16.33
N SER A 433 -1.51 -7.39 -17.39
CA SER A 433 -2.05 -7.91 -18.66
C SER A 433 -1.05 -8.69 -19.52
N ILE A 434 0.25 -8.64 -19.20
CA ILE A 434 1.31 -9.23 -20.03
C ILE A 434 1.92 -10.43 -19.31
N PRO A 435 1.64 -11.67 -19.76
CA PRO A 435 2.19 -12.87 -19.16
C PRO A 435 3.73 -12.87 -19.20
N HIS A 436 4.34 -13.32 -18.10
CA HIS A 436 5.80 -13.43 -17.96
C HIS A 436 6.58 -12.12 -18.17
N ALA A 437 5.93 -10.96 -18.06
CA ALA A 437 6.60 -9.68 -18.11
C ALA A 437 7.72 -9.60 -17.04
N GLY A 438 8.88 -9.09 -17.45
CA GLY A 438 9.99 -8.80 -16.56
C GLY A 438 9.71 -7.62 -15.61
N PRO A 439 10.74 -7.08 -14.94
CA PRO A 439 10.56 -5.99 -13.99
C PRO A 439 10.03 -4.72 -14.65
N ILE A 440 9.21 -3.98 -13.91
CA ILE A 440 8.86 -2.60 -14.28
C ILE A 440 10.11 -1.74 -14.13
N LEU A 441 10.56 -1.12 -15.21
CA LEU A 441 11.71 -0.20 -15.17
C LEU A 441 11.21 1.19 -14.81
N VAL A 442 11.67 1.74 -13.70
CA VAL A 442 11.31 3.09 -13.24
C VAL A 442 12.54 3.98 -13.21
N HIS A 443 12.46 5.16 -13.83
CA HIS A 443 13.54 6.12 -13.81
C HIS A 443 13.06 7.57 -13.71
N CYS A 444 13.98 8.44 -13.29
CA CYS A 444 13.80 9.88 -13.28
C CYS A 444 15.08 10.54 -13.83
N SER A 445 15.69 11.44 -13.07
CA SER A 445 17.02 11.96 -13.36
C SER A 445 18.13 11.13 -12.70
N ALA A 446 18.20 11.10 -11.36
CA ALA A 446 19.17 10.29 -10.62
C ALA A 446 18.71 8.84 -10.36
N GLY A 447 17.41 8.58 -10.51
CA GLY A 447 16.82 7.27 -10.23
C GLY A 447 16.68 6.94 -8.74
N ILE A 448 16.46 7.95 -7.87
CA ILE A 448 16.40 7.77 -6.41
C ILE A 448 15.21 8.49 -5.75
N GLY A 449 14.97 9.77 -6.06
CA GLY A 449 13.89 10.57 -5.46
C GLY A 449 12.50 10.15 -5.95
N ARG A 450 12.06 10.72 -7.09
CA ARG A 450 10.76 10.42 -7.71
C ARG A 450 10.57 8.91 -8.01
N THR A 451 11.64 8.27 -8.49
CA THR A 451 11.70 6.82 -8.72
C THR A 451 11.42 6.03 -7.44
N GLY A 452 12.08 6.37 -6.33
CA GLY A 452 11.85 5.70 -5.06
C GLY A 452 10.47 5.96 -4.50
N THR A 453 9.97 7.20 -4.61
CA THR A 453 8.61 7.54 -4.20
C THR A 453 7.57 6.72 -4.97
N PHE A 454 7.70 6.64 -6.30
CA PHE A 454 6.79 5.85 -7.13
C PHE A 454 6.82 4.36 -6.77
N ILE A 455 8.01 3.74 -6.66
CA ILE A 455 8.16 2.32 -6.32
C ILE A 455 7.59 2.02 -4.93
N VAL A 456 7.88 2.86 -3.94
CA VAL A 456 7.41 2.64 -2.55
C VAL A 456 5.89 2.72 -2.47
N ILE A 457 5.27 3.71 -3.14
CA ILE A 457 3.80 3.80 -3.21
C ILE A 457 3.27 2.51 -3.85
N ASP A 458 3.78 2.11 -5.01
CA ASP A 458 3.31 0.92 -5.71
C ASP A 458 3.38 -0.35 -4.86
N MET A 459 4.50 -0.55 -4.16
CA MET A 459 4.69 -1.70 -3.25
C MET A 459 3.65 -1.74 -2.12
N ILE A 460 3.38 -0.59 -1.49
CA ILE A 460 2.40 -0.51 -0.39
C ILE A 460 0.98 -0.72 -0.92
N LEU A 461 0.64 -0.12 -2.05
CA LEU A 461 -0.67 -0.29 -2.67
C LEU A 461 -0.91 -1.74 -3.10
N ASP A 462 0.12 -2.41 -3.62
CA ASP A 462 0.05 -3.84 -3.96
C ASP A 462 -0.15 -4.70 -2.70
N GLN A 463 0.55 -4.41 -1.61
CA GLN A 463 0.32 -5.07 -0.32
C GLN A 463 -1.14 -4.91 0.13
N ILE A 464 -1.69 -3.70 0.10
CA ILE A 464 -3.09 -3.42 0.47
C ILE A 464 -4.06 -4.13 -0.47
N LYS A 465 -3.78 -4.16 -1.78
CA LYS A 465 -4.62 -4.85 -2.79
C LYS A 465 -4.66 -6.37 -2.52
N ARG A 466 -3.54 -6.97 -2.13
CA ARG A 466 -3.44 -8.41 -1.83
C ARG A 466 -4.02 -8.79 -0.47
N GLN A 467 -3.79 -7.98 0.57
CA GLN A 467 -4.10 -8.32 1.95
C GLN A 467 -5.36 -7.64 2.51
N GLY A 468 -5.93 -6.68 1.78
CA GLY A 468 -7.08 -5.89 2.20
C GLY A 468 -6.73 -4.67 3.05
N LEU A 469 -7.76 -3.89 3.41
CA LEU A 469 -7.61 -2.63 4.17
C LEU A 469 -7.20 -2.83 5.64
N ASP A 470 -7.31 -4.05 6.16
CA ASP A 470 -6.91 -4.39 7.52
C ASP A 470 -5.45 -4.88 7.61
N CYS A 471 -4.67 -4.83 6.53
CA CYS A 471 -3.26 -5.22 6.60
C CYS A 471 -2.40 -4.26 7.44
N GLU A 472 -1.27 -4.74 7.95
CA GLU A 472 -0.26 -3.90 8.58
C GLU A 472 0.69 -3.32 7.52
N ILE A 473 0.85 -2.00 7.52
CA ILE A 473 1.78 -1.30 6.64
C ILE A 473 2.82 -0.55 7.49
N ASP A 474 4.05 -0.47 6.99
CA ASP A 474 5.13 0.27 7.63
C ASP A 474 5.93 1.02 6.56
N ILE A 475 5.49 2.26 6.28
CA ILE A 475 6.06 3.10 5.22
C ILE A 475 7.55 3.34 5.46
N GLN A 476 7.94 3.52 6.73
CA GLN A 476 9.34 3.72 7.10
C GLN A 476 10.18 2.48 6.78
N ARG A 477 9.73 1.29 7.19
CA ARG A 477 10.43 0.02 6.90
C ARG A 477 10.48 -0.27 5.40
N THR A 478 9.40 -0.05 4.65
CA THR A 478 9.40 -0.24 3.19
C THR A 478 10.46 0.65 2.52
N ILE A 479 10.60 1.91 2.95
CA ILE A 479 11.64 2.80 2.44
C ILE A 479 13.04 2.30 2.82
N GLN A 480 13.27 1.85 4.06
CA GLN A 480 14.56 1.26 4.48
C GLN A 480 14.92 0.05 3.62
N MET A 481 13.97 -0.84 3.38
CA MET A 481 14.12 -2.02 2.53
C MET A 481 14.53 -1.63 1.11
N VAL A 482 13.85 -0.67 0.48
CA VAL A 482 14.21 -0.20 -0.86
C VAL A 482 15.56 0.53 -0.86
N ARG A 483 15.88 1.29 0.21
CA ARG A 483 17.18 1.94 0.41
C ARG A 483 18.33 0.95 0.57
N SER A 484 18.07 -0.28 1.02
CA SER A 484 19.10 -1.33 1.09
C SER A 484 19.52 -1.88 -0.29
N GLN A 485 18.69 -1.64 -1.30
CA GLN A 485 18.89 -2.14 -2.67
C GLN A 485 19.35 -1.04 -3.63
N ARG A 486 19.06 0.23 -3.35
CA ARG A 486 19.65 1.39 -4.03
C ARG A 486 19.73 2.58 -3.06
N SER A 487 20.88 3.25 -3.03
CA SER A 487 21.12 4.33 -2.07
C SER A 487 20.18 5.51 -2.26
N GLY A 488 19.66 6.08 -1.16
CA GLY A 488 18.96 7.37 -1.15
C GLY A 488 17.56 7.35 -1.79
N MET A 489 16.93 6.19 -1.90
CA MET A 489 15.54 6.08 -2.37
C MET A 489 14.60 6.88 -1.47
N VAL A 490 13.75 7.73 -2.07
CA VAL A 490 12.98 8.80 -1.38
C VAL A 490 13.92 9.83 -0.72
N GLN A 491 14.06 11.00 -1.33
CA GLN A 491 15.15 11.96 -1.03
C GLN A 491 14.79 13.07 -0.04
N THR A 492 13.51 13.38 0.13
CA THR A 492 13.07 14.57 0.89
C THR A 492 11.90 14.24 1.80
N GLU A 493 11.74 15.00 2.88
CA GLU A 493 10.56 14.92 3.74
C GLU A 493 9.26 15.12 2.95
N ALA A 494 9.25 16.04 1.97
CA ALA A 494 8.07 16.26 1.11
C ALA A 494 7.67 14.99 0.35
N GLN A 495 8.64 14.23 -0.15
CA GLN A 495 8.39 12.93 -0.79
C GLN A 495 7.94 11.88 0.22
N TYR A 496 8.55 11.82 1.41
CA TYR A 496 8.13 10.93 2.49
C TYR A 496 6.66 11.17 2.88
N LYS A 497 6.29 12.42 3.15
CA LYS A 497 4.92 12.85 3.41
C LYS A 497 3.99 12.51 2.24
N PHE A 498 4.44 12.70 0.99
CA PHE A 498 3.65 12.38 -0.19
C PHE A 498 3.32 10.88 -0.31
N VAL A 499 4.23 9.98 0.09
CA VAL A 499 3.92 8.54 0.17
C VAL A 499 2.74 8.29 1.11
N TYR A 500 2.75 8.89 2.31
CA TYR A 500 1.63 8.79 3.25
C TYR A 500 0.33 9.33 2.66
N LEU A 501 0.35 10.51 2.04
CA LEU A 501 -0.84 11.12 1.45
C LEU A 501 -1.40 10.31 0.27
N ALA A 502 -0.53 9.70 -0.55
CA ALA A 502 -0.95 8.84 -1.65
C ALA A 502 -1.61 7.55 -1.14
N VAL A 503 -1.01 6.90 -0.13
CA VAL A 503 -1.59 5.71 0.51
C VAL A 503 -2.91 6.06 1.18
N GLN A 504 -2.99 7.19 1.87
CA GLN A 504 -4.21 7.70 2.49
C GLN A 504 -5.34 7.87 1.46
N HIS A 505 -5.08 8.60 0.37
CA HIS A 505 -6.06 8.86 -0.67
C HIS A 505 -6.51 7.57 -1.37
N TYR A 506 -5.59 6.62 -1.58
CA TYR A 506 -5.94 5.30 -2.13
C TYR A 506 -6.91 4.56 -1.21
N ILE A 507 -6.62 4.49 0.09
CA ILE A 507 -7.45 3.79 1.08
C ILE A 507 -8.84 4.43 1.15
N GLU A 508 -8.92 5.76 1.21
CA GLU A 508 -10.19 6.49 1.18
C GLU A 508 -11.01 6.15 -0.08
N THR A 509 -10.37 6.11 -1.25
CA THR A 509 -11.02 5.76 -2.52
C THR A 509 -11.53 4.31 -2.52
N VAL A 510 -10.74 3.36 -2.02
CA VAL A 510 -11.14 1.95 -1.93
C VAL A 510 -12.31 1.78 -0.96
N SER A 511 -12.24 2.38 0.23
CA SER A 511 -13.34 2.33 1.21
C SER A 511 -14.64 2.90 0.64
N GLN A 512 -14.59 4.03 -0.07
CA GLN A 512 -15.77 4.63 -0.71
C GLN A 512 -16.36 3.72 -1.79
N ARG A 513 -15.52 3.10 -2.63
CA ARG A 513 -15.99 2.15 -3.66
C ARG A 513 -16.69 0.95 -3.05
N MET A 514 -16.09 0.34 -2.02
CA MET A 514 -16.69 -0.81 -1.35
C MET A 514 -18.02 -0.47 -0.66
N GLN A 515 -18.13 0.72 -0.05
CA GLN A 515 -19.41 1.20 0.52
C GLN A 515 -20.48 1.44 -0.56
N ALA A 516 -20.10 1.96 -1.73
CA ALA A 516 -21.03 2.20 -2.83
C ALA A 516 -21.55 0.89 -3.44
N GLU A 517 -20.67 -0.10 -3.65
CA GLU A 517 -21.05 -1.44 -4.12
C GLU A 517 -22.06 -2.10 -3.17
N GLN A 518 -21.83 -1.99 -1.86
CA GLN A 518 -22.73 -2.52 -0.86
C GLN A 518 -24.10 -1.84 -0.85
N LYS A 519 -24.15 -0.51 -0.95
CA LYS A 519 -25.41 0.23 -1.08
C LYS A 519 -26.17 -0.19 -2.35
N SER A 520 -25.45 -0.40 -3.46
CA SER A 520 -26.06 -0.87 -4.71
C SER A 520 -26.67 -2.27 -4.58
N LEU A 521 -26.02 -3.18 -3.84
CA LEU A 521 -26.55 -4.53 -3.59
C LEU A 521 -27.80 -4.50 -2.69
N GLN A 522 -27.84 -3.60 -1.70
CA GLN A 522 -29.03 -3.41 -0.85
C GLN A 522 -30.21 -2.84 -1.65
N ILE A 523 -29.96 -1.81 -2.46
CA ILE A 523 -30.99 -1.21 -3.33
C ILE A 523 -31.51 -2.22 -4.37
N GLY A 524 -30.63 -3.03 -4.97
CA GLY A 524 -31.03 -4.08 -5.91
C GLY A 524 -31.95 -5.15 -5.30
N ARG A 525 -31.85 -5.40 -3.99
CA ARG A 525 -32.75 -6.31 -3.24
C ARG A 525 -34.07 -5.65 -2.86
N GLU A 526 -34.14 -4.33 -2.75
CA GLU A 526 -35.40 -3.62 -2.50
C GLU A 526 -36.32 -3.64 -3.73
N TYR A 527 -35.77 -3.61 -4.96
CA TYR A 527 -36.56 -3.67 -6.19
C TYR A 527 -37.12 -5.05 -6.54
N THR A 528 -36.68 -6.13 -5.89
CA THR A 528 -37.29 -7.47 -6.07
C THR A 528 -38.62 -7.64 -5.32
N ASN A 529 -39.06 -6.64 -4.56
CA ASN A 529 -40.27 -6.70 -3.74
C ASN A 529 -41.52 -6.08 -4.39
N ILE A 530 -41.42 -5.56 -5.62
CA ILE A 530 -42.59 -5.07 -6.37
C ILE A 530 -43.23 -6.25 -7.11
N ARG A 531 -44.21 -6.91 -6.45
CA ARG A 531 -45.19 -7.70 -7.19
C ARG A 531 -46.06 -6.74 -7.99
N TYR A 532 -46.05 -6.86 -9.32
CA TYR A 532 -47.12 -6.28 -10.14
C TYR A 532 -48.45 -6.90 -9.70
N SER A 533 -49.26 -6.14 -8.98
CA SER A 533 -50.67 -6.47 -8.73
C SER A 533 -51.44 -6.24 -10.03
N SER A 534 -51.47 -7.26 -10.90
CA SER A 534 -52.42 -7.30 -12.01
C SER A 534 -53.65 -8.07 -11.58
N GLU A 535 -54.66 -7.38 -11.05
CA GLU A 535 -56.04 -7.89 -11.05
C GLU A 535 -57.04 -6.77 -11.40
N VAL A 536 -57.51 -6.83 -12.64
CA VAL A 536 -58.88 -6.54 -13.08
C VAL A 536 -59.06 -7.49 -14.27
N GLY A 537 -60.02 -8.40 -14.41
CA GLY A 537 -61.25 -8.77 -13.71
C GLY A 537 -62.00 -9.64 -14.73
N GLY A 538 -62.58 -10.78 -14.33
CA GLY A 538 -63.33 -11.62 -15.26
C GLY A 538 -63.68 -12.99 -14.69
N ALA A 539 -64.94 -13.15 -14.30
CA ALA A 539 -65.51 -14.30 -13.62
C ALA A 539 -65.68 -15.57 -14.48
N GLY A 540 -65.70 -16.75 -13.84
CA GLY A 540 -66.39 -17.93 -14.39
C GLY A 540 -65.99 -19.31 -13.84
N SER A 541 -66.76 -19.79 -12.85
CA SER A 541 -67.11 -21.21 -12.57
C SER A 541 -66.07 -22.23 -12.00
N VAL A 542 -66.62 -23.18 -11.23
CA VAL A 542 -66.05 -24.15 -10.24
C VAL A 542 -66.47 -25.59 -10.66
N PRO A 543 -66.03 -26.75 -10.09
CA PRO A 543 -64.73 -27.28 -9.59
C PRO A 543 -64.33 -28.65 -10.24
N ASP A 544 -63.12 -29.20 -9.98
CA ASP A 544 -62.85 -30.57 -9.41
C ASP A 544 -61.31 -30.88 -9.29
N PRO A 545 -60.84 -31.82 -8.43
CA PRO A 545 -59.47 -31.87 -7.93
C PRO A 545 -58.58 -32.95 -8.57
N GLY A 546 -57.26 -32.76 -8.43
CA GLY A 546 -56.30 -33.88 -8.42
C GLY A 546 -55.02 -33.59 -9.18
N ARG A 547 -53.91 -33.41 -8.44
CA ARG A 547 -52.59 -34.06 -8.63
C ARG A 547 -51.50 -33.31 -7.89
N GLY A 548 -50.79 -34.04 -7.03
CA GLY A 548 -49.43 -33.69 -6.65
C GLY A 548 -48.45 -34.17 -7.73
N MET A 549 -47.39 -33.40 -7.95
CA MET A 549 -46.01 -33.92 -7.93
C MET A 549 -45.01 -32.77 -8.02
N THR A 550 -44.06 -32.83 -7.10
CA THR A 550 -42.81 -32.05 -6.98
C THR A 550 -41.85 -32.33 -8.13
N LEU A 551 -41.11 -31.29 -8.58
CA LEU A 551 -39.85 -31.46 -9.29
C LEU A 551 -38.79 -30.49 -8.75
N SER A 552 -37.68 -31.09 -8.32
CA SER A 552 -36.40 -30.48 -7.98
C SER A 552 -35.53 -30.38 -9.24
N LEU A 553 -34.68 -29.35 -9.31
CA LEU A 553 -33.61 -29.25 -10.31
C LEU A 553 -32.31 -28.83 -9.62
N SER A 554 -31.35 -29.75 -9.61
CA SER A 554 -29.94 -29.55 -9.31
C SER A 554 -29.16 -29.27 -10.60
N ARG A 555 -28.06 -28.51 -10.52
CA ARG A 555 -27.10 -28.40 -11.62
C ARG A 555 -25.67 -28.26 -11.09
N SER A 556 -24.81 -29.19 -11.51
CA SER A 556 -23.37 -29.20 -11.29
C SER A 556 -22.62 -29.30 -12.63
N THR A 557 -21.68 -28.37 -12.82
CA THR A 557 -20.27 -28.47 -13.27
C THR A 557 -19.77 -29.31 -14.46
N THR A 558 -18.73 -28.74 -15.08
CA THR A 558 -17.44 -29.28 -15.61
C THR A 558 -17.16 -29.46 -17.14
N SER A 559 -16.05 -28.79 -17.53
CA SER A 559 -14.87 -29.23 -18.34
C SER A 559 -14.85 -29.33 -19.88
N LEU A 560 -13.71 -28.86 -20.42
CA LEU A 560 -13.09 -29.01 -21.76
C LEU A 560 -12.82 -30.48 -22.16
N PRO A 561 -12.62 -30.81 -23.47
CA PRO A 561 -11.24 -31.09 -23.96
C PRO A 561 -10.91 -30.87 -25.48
N THR A 562 -9.62 -30.63 -25.75
CA THR A 562 -8.62 -31.10 -26.76
C THR A 562 -8.89 -31.36 -28.28
N THR A 563 -7.87 -31.00 -29.08
CA THR A 563 -7.63 -31.05 -30.56
C THR A 563 -7.44 -32.44 -31.20
N PRO A 564 -7.39 -32.59 -32.57
CA PRO A 564 -6.10 -32.51 -33.32
C PRO A 564 -6.14 -31.96 -34.77
N ASN A 565 -4.95 -31.51 -35.25
CA ASN A 565 -4.35 -31.40 -36.61
C ASN A 565 -5.23 -31.66 -37.87
N THR A 566 -5.11 -30.95 -39.00
CA THR A 566 -3.93 -30.87 -39.90
C THR A 566 -4.21 -29.90 -41.08
N ALA A 567 -3.13 -29.28 -41.57
CA ALA A 567 -2.79 -29.06 -42.98
C ALA A 567 -3.42 -27.94 -43.86
N VAL A 568 -2.53 -26.98 -44.21
CA VAL A 568 -2.07 -26.67 -45.59
C VAL A 568 -2.92 -25.75 -46.51
N CYS A 569 -2.34 -24.56 -46.71
CA CYS A 569 -2.19 -23.78 -47.95
C CYS A 569 -3.30 -22.90 -48.54
N ARG A 570 -2.91 -21.63 -48.62
CA ARG A 570 -2.78 -20.78 -49.82
C ARG A 570 -4.01 -20.03 -50.35
N ASP A 571 -3.79 -18.72 -50.32
CA ASP A 571 -3.90 -17.78 -51.42
C ASP A 571 -5.29 -17.39 -51.94
N ASN A 572 -5.48 -16.08 -51.79
CA ASN A 572 -5.73 -15.13 -52.87
C ASN A 572 -7.14 -14.54 -53.03
N LYS A 573 -7.09 -13.21 -53.15
CA LYS A 573 -7.96 -12.31 -53.91
C LYS A 573 -9.27 -11.85 -53.24
N ARG A 574 -9.19 -10.60 -52.77
CA ARG A 574 -10.25 -9.58 -52.95
C ARG A 574 -10.71 -9.56 -54.43
N PRO A 575 -12.00 -9.26 -54.72
CA PRO A 575 -12.35 -7.85 -54.96
C PRO A 575 -13.77 -7.41 -54.55
N SER A 576 -13.82 -6.16 -54.06
CA SER A 576 -14.78 -5.09 -54.35
C SER A 576 -16.31 -5.31 -54.38
N ARG A 577 -16.97 -4.41 -53.64
CA ARG A 577 -18.08 -3.49 -54.01
C ARG A 577 -19.43 -3.68 -53.29
N ALA A 578 -19.93 -2.50 -52.89
CA ALA A 578 -21.30 -2.05 -52.71
C ALA A 578 -21.96 -2.20 -51.32
N ALA A 579 -22.08 -1.02 -50.71
CA ALA A 579 -22.89 -0.56 -49.59
C ALA A 579 -24.30 -1.16 -49.44
N SER A 580 -24.72 -1.32 -48.19
CA SER A 580 -26.05 -0.92 -47.73
C SER A 580 -26.10 -0.78 -46.19
N ASP A 581 -26.87 0.21 -45.75
CA ASP A 581 -27.10 0.67 -44.39
C ASP A 581 -27.54 -0.40 -43.39
N ALA A 582 -26.99 -0.33 -42.18
CA ALA A 582 -27.71 -0.66 -40.95
C ALA A 582 -27.24 0.26 -39.81
N HIS A 583 -28.10 1.21 -39.47
CA HIS A 583 -28.04 2.08 -38.30
C HIS A 583 -27.79 1.27 -37.00
N LEU A 584 -26.79 1.67 -36.22
CA LEU A 584 -26.70 1.40 -34.79
C LEU A 584 -26.76 2.73 -34.04
N PRO A 585 -27.53 2.83 -32.93
CA PRO A 585 -27.93 4.10 -32.35
C PRO A 585 -26.78 4.84 -31.65
N ARG A 586 -26.74 6.17 -31.82
CA ARG A 586 -25.93 7.10 -31.02
C ARG A 586 -26.34 7.05 -29.55
N PRO A 587 -25.40 7.22 -28.59
CA PRO A 587 -25.75 7.47 -27.21
C PRO A 587 -26.38 8.86 -27.05
N PRO A 588 -27.34 9.04 -26.13
CA PRO A 588 -28.03 10.31 -25.95
C PRO A 588 -27.09 11.39 -25.39
N ASP A 589 -27.09 12.54 -26.07
CA ASP A 589 -26.71 13.84 -25.52
C ASP A 589 -27.79 14.26 -24.51
N ASP A 590 -27.44 14.35 -23.23
CA ASP A 590 -27.82 15.45 -22.32
C ASP A 590 -27.40 15.13 -20.89
N ILE A 591 -26.36 15.84 -20.44
CA ILE A 591 -25.90 15.94 -19.06
C ILE A 591 -26.49 17.22 -18.49
N PRO A 592 -27.26 17.19 -17.38
CA PRO A 592 -27.56 18.42 -16.65
C PRO A 592 -26.29 18.95 -15.95
N LYS A 593 -25.71 19.99 -16.54
CA LYS A 593 -24.79 20.91 -15.85
C LYS A 593 -25.60 21.79 -14.89
N GLN A 594 -24.95 22.17 -13.79
CA GLN A 594 -25.31 23.17 -12.77
C GLN A 594 -26.06 22.63 -11.55
N ILE A 595 -25.33 22.41 -10.45
CA ILE A 595 -25.50 23.13 -9.18
C ILE A 595 -24.12 23.22 -8.54
N TYR A 596 -23.50 24.41 -8.52
CA TYR A 596 -22.55 24.94 -7.52
C TYR A 596 -21.87 26.20 -8.10
N GLU A 597 -22.66 27.25 -8.28
CA GLU A 597 -22.20 28.62 -8.09
C GLU A 597 -23.23 29.30 -7.21
N ASN A 598 -22.82 29.67 -5.99
CA ASN A 598 -23.31 30.78 -5.18
C ASN A 598 -22.68 30.70 -3.78
N ILE A 599 -21.40 31.09 -3.69
CA ILE A 599 -20.83 31.58 -2.43
C ILE A 599 -20.98 33.11 -2.47
N PRO A 600 -21.67 33.75 -1.51
CA PRO A 600 -21.66 35.20 -1.41
C PRO A 600 -20.27 35.68 -1.00
N LEU A 601 -19.61 36.43 -1.89
CA LEU A 601 -18.47 37.26 -1.55
C LEU A 601 -18.93 38.33 -0.55
N LYS A 602 -18.60 38.14 0.73
CA LYS A 602 -18.69 39.20 1.73
C LYS A 602 -17.43 40.05 1.64
N GLU A 603 -17.57 41.21 1.03
CA GLU A 603 -16.62 42.32 1.07
C GLU A 603 -16.16 42.58 2.51
N ARG A 604 -14.86 42.42 2.78
CA ARG A 604 -14.24 42.99 3.98
C ARG A 604 -13.55 44.29 3.56
N LYS A 605 -14.27 45.38 3.81
CA LYS A 605 -13.79 46.76 3.71
C LYS A 605 -12.45 46.91 4.43
N LEU A 606 -11.48 47.42 3.67
CA LEU A 606 -10.29 48.08 4.20
C LEU A 606 -10.72 49.20 5.13
N SER A 607 -10.29 49.13 6.40
CA SER A 607 -10.24 50.29 7.28
C SER A 607 -8.78 50.69 7.39
N THR A 608 -8.46 51.82 6.76
CA THR A 608 -7.28 52.61 7.01
C THR A 608 -7.39 53.20 8.41
N ASN A 609 -6.46 52.86 9.30
CA ASN A 609 -6.03 53.75 10.37
C ASN A 609 -4.53 53.56 10.62
N SER A 610 -3.83 54.65 10.42
CA SER A 610 -2.40 54.88 10.59
C SER A 610 -1.98 54.86 12.07
N CYS A 611 -0.86 54.21 12.39
CA CYS A 611 0.11 54.71 13.36
C CYS A 611 1.49 54.06 13.14
N SER A 612 2.54 54.83 13.42
CA SER A 612 3.87 54.77 12.84
C SER A 612 4.87 53.87 13.57
N THR A 613 5.84 53.38 12.78
CA THR A 613 7.29 53.20 13.08
C THR A 613 7.76 52.38 14.30
N ALA A 614 8.35 51.21 14.02
CA ALA A 614 9.66 50.80 14.55
C ALA A 614 10.25 49.64 13.72
N LEU A 615 11.42 49.83 13.11
CA LEU A 615 12.21 48.80 12.41
C LEU A 615 13.02 47.95 13.43
N PRO A 616 13.12 46.62 13.28
CA PRO A 616 14.12 45.84 14.00
C PRO A 616 15.48 45.87 13.28
N PRO A 617 16.61 45.71 14.02
CA PRO A 617 17.94 46.04 13.52
C PRO A 617 18.53 45.00 12.56
N ASN A 618 19.29 45.50 11.58
CA ASN A 618 20.16 44.73 10.70
C ASN A 618 21.21 43.94 11.52
N PHE A 619 21.26 42.63 11.31
CA PHE A 619 22.37 41.79 11.77
C PHE A 619 23.61 42.05 10.89
N ALA A 620 24.72 42.43 11.53
CA ALA A 620 26.02 42.56 10.88
C ALA A 620 26.58 41.19 10.44
N PRO A 621 27.31 41.12 9.32
CA PRO A 621 27.93 39.88 8.86
C PRO A 621 29.11 39.45 9.78
N PRO A 622 29.40 38.13 9.87
CA PRO A 622 30.43 37.59 10.77
C PRO A 622 31.86 37.94 10.31
N PRO A 623 32.84 37.98 11.25
CA PRO A 623 34.22 38.31 10.94
C PRO A 623 34.96 37.15 10.22
N PRO A 624 36.03 37.46 9.46
CA PRO A 624 36.80 36.47 8.72
C PRO A 624 37.66 35.57 9.63
N PRO A 625 38.00 34.34 9.18
CA PRO A 625 38.76 33.38 9.98
C PRO A 625 40.24 33.78 10.14
N PRO A 626 40.91 33.36 11.22
CA PRO A 626 42.31 33.69 11.49
C PRO A 626 43.27 32.99 10.50
N PRO A 627 44.46 33.57 10.26
CA PRO A 627 45.43 33.01 9.33
C PRO A 627 45.99 31.67 9.82
N ARG A 628 46.09 30.70 8.89
CA ARG A 628 46.78 29.42 9.13
C ARG A 628 48.24 29.68 9.48
N LYS A 629 48.70 29.16 10.62
CA LYS A 629 50.12 28.99 10.89
C LYS A 629 50.69 27.98 9.89
N THR A 630 51.80 28.37 9.27
CA THR A 630 52.64 27.59 8.35
C THR A 630 53.10 26.28 8.94
#